data_AF-A0A8X6PDE5-F1
#
_entry.id   AF-A0A8X6PDE5-F1
#
_cell.length_a   1.000
_cell.length_b   1.000
_cell.length_c   1.000
_cell.angle_alpha   90.00
_cell.angle_beta   90.00
_cell.angle_gamma   90.00
#
_symmetry.space_group_name_H-M   'P 1'
#
loop_
_entity.id
_entity.type
_entity.pdbx_description
1 polymer ?
#
loop_
_entity_poly.entity_id
_entity_poly.type
_entity_poly.pdbx_seq_one_letter_code
_entity_poly.pdbx_strand_id
1 'polypeptide(L)'
;METEEEAFYIMLQEALKNFNETDEFRAFKNYFEHVYCKRTEAWAYCHRKWLGINTNMHIESMHRTIKYVYLLAKKVKRLDRALFYLMKFVRDRVFDRLICLEKGKISSKIAQLRKRHKVGQELTSLCIR
;
A
#
# COMPACT_ATOMS: atom_id res chain seq x y z
N MET A 1 10.40 5.96 -7.32
CA MET A 1 10.64 7.12 -6.44
C MET A 1 12.13 7.32 -6.41
N GLU A 2 12.60 8.55 -6.55
CA GLU A 2 14.03 8.85 -6.65
C GLU A 2 14.76 8.45 -5.36
N THR A 3 15.91 7.79 -5.52
CA THR A 3 16.71 7.25 -4.42
C THR A 3 17.90 8.13 -4.11
N GLU A 4 18.43 8.83 -5.12
CA GLU A 4 19.56 9.73 -4.95
C GLU A 4 19.07 11.11 -4.52
N GLU A 5 19.68 11.62 -3.44
CA GLU A 5 19.27 12.88 -2.84
C GLU A 5 19.50 14.07 -3.79
N GLU A 6 20.64 14.09 -4.47
CA GLU A 6 20.99 15.14 -5.43
C GLU A 6 20.03 15.16 -6.64
N ALA A 7 19.77 13.98 -7.21
CA ALA A 7 18.82 13.84 -8.32
C ALA A 7 17.41 14.29 -7.90
N PHE A 8 16.98 13.97 -6.68
CA PHE A 8 15.70 14.42 -6.14
C PHE A 8 15.62 15.94 -6.04
N TYR A 9 16.67 16.62 -5.54
CA TYR A 9 16.65 18.07 -5.44
C TYR A 9 16.63 18.76 -6.80
N ILE A 10 17.37 18.24 -7.79
CA ILE A 10 17.32 18.75 -9.18
C ILE A 10 15.89 18.66 -9.73
N MET A 11 15.25 17.49 -9.62
CA MET A 11 13.87 17.29 -10.08
C MET A 11 12.86 18.18 -9.33
N LEU A 12 13.05 18.38 -8.02
CA LEU A 12 12.19 19.23 -7.20
C LEU A 12 12.26 20.69 -7.65
N GLN A 13 13.46 21.19 -7.93
CA GLN A 13 13.67 22.56 -8.42
C GLN A 13 13.06 22.77 -9.81
N GLU A 14 13.19 21.78 -10.69
CA GLU A 14 12.58 21.82 -12.02
C GLU A 14 11.04 21.81 -11.93
N ALA A 15 10.47 20.97 -11.06
CA ALA A 15 9.02 20.93 -10.83
C ALA A 15 8.48 22.28 -10.29
N LEU A 16 9.18 22.90 -9.33
CA LEU A 16 8.80 24.21 -8.78
C LEU A 16 8.85 25.33 -9.84
N LYS A 17 9.79 25.26 -10.78
CA LYS A 17 9.86 26.19 -11.91
C LYS A 17 8.67 26.01 -12.86
N ASN A 18 8.24 24.77 -13.07
CA ASN A 18 7.14 24.44 -13.97
C ASN A 18 5.75 24.72 -13.37
N PHE A 19 5.63 25.01 -12.07
CA PHE A 19 4.37 25.39 -11.41
C PHE A 19 3.87 26.82 -11.73
N ASN A 20 4.23 27.39 -12.88
CA ASN A 20 3.96 28.79 -13.23
C ASN A 20 2.77 28.99 -14.19
N GLU A 21 2.05 27.93 -14.58
CA GLU A 21 1.15 28.01 -15.75
C GLU A 21 -0.29 28.49 -15.45
N THR A 22 -0.75 28.50 -14.18
CA THR A 22 -2.11 28.95 -13.83
C THR A 22 -2.20 29.56 -12.41
N ASP A 23 -3.13 30.51 -12.20
CA ASP A 23 -3.34 31.16 -10.90
C ASP A 23 -3.72 30.18 -9.78
N GLU A 24 -4.42 29.09 -10.10
CA GLU A 24 -4.75 28.01 -9.16
C GLU A 24 -3.52 27.28 -8.64
N PHE A 25 -2.50 27.11 -9.49
CA PHE A 25 -1.24 26.48 -9.11
C PHE A 25 -0.34 27.38 -8.28
N ARG A 26 -0.51 28.71 -8.34
CA ARG A 26 0.32 29.65 -7.55
C ARG A 26 0.10 29.48 -6.05
N ALA A 27 -1.15 29.31 -5.61
CA ALA A 27 -1.47 29.08 -4.21
C ALA A 27 -0.90 27.73 -3.71
N PHE A 28 -1.04 26.68 -4.54
CA PHE A 28 -0.47 25.37 -4.24
C PHE A 28 1.07 25.41 -4.20
N LYS A 29 1.72 26.05 -5.17
CA LYS A 29 3.18 26.22 -5.22
C LYS A 29 3.70 26.87 -3.95
N ASN A 30 3.13 28.00 -3.55
CA ASN A 30 3.54 28.72 -2.35
C ASN A 30 3.41 27.83 -1.09
N TYR A 31 2.29 27.12 -0.97
CA TYR A 31 2.10 26.18 0.13
C TYR A 31 3.11 25.03 0.11
N PHE A 32 3.29 24.40 -1.05
CA PHE A 32 4.19 23.26 -1.22
C PHE A 32 5.65 23.66 -0.95
N GLU A 33 6.11 24.79 -1.47
CA GLU A 33 7.46 25.31 -1.28
C GLU A 33 7.72 25.68 0.18
N HIS A 34 6.79 26.38 0.84
CA HIS A 34 7.01 26.83 2.22
C HIS A 34 6.80 25.75 3.27
N VAL A 35 5.98 24.72 3.00
CA VAL A 35 5.64 23.68 3.98
C VAL A 35 6.34 22.37 3.70
N TYR A 36 6.28 21.87 2.46
CA TYR A 36 6.80 20.53 2.11
C TYR A 36 8.27 20.56 1.72
N CYS A 37 8.72 21.52 0.90
CA CYS A 37 10.12 21.58 0.46
C CYS A 37 11.10 21.84 1.62
N LYS A 38 10.65 22.48 2.71
CA LYS A 38 11.46 22.65 3.94
C LYS A 38 11.59 21.38 4.80
N ARG A 39 10.84 20.33 4.49
CA ARG A 39 10.75 19.10 5.30
C ARG A 39 10.91 17.85 4.44
N THR A 40 11.73 17.93 3.40
CA THR A 40 11.99 16.82 2.46
C THR A 40 12.43 15.55 3.18
N GLU A 41 13.22 15.68 4.24
CA GLU A 41 13.63 14.57 5.11
C GLU A 41 12.45 13.76 5.69
N ALA A 42 11.30 14.40 5.92
CA ALA A 42 10.14 13.76 6.54
C ALA A 42 9.30 12.92 5.54
N TRP A 43 9.35 13.23 4.25
CA TRP A 43 8.44 12.64 3.26
C TRP A 43 9.12 12.10 1.99
N ALA A 44 10.25 12.66 1.58
CA ALA A 44 10.93 12.26 0.36
C ALA A 44 11.56 10.87 0.51
N TYR A 45 11.53 10.11 -0.58
CA TYR A 45 11.96 8.70 -0.57
C TYR A 45 13.48 8.55 -0.45
N CYS A 46 14.26 9.45 -1.08
CA CYS A 46 15.73 9.47 -0.98
C CYS A 46 16.24 9.59 0.47
N HIS A 47 15.45 10.21 1.36
CA HIS A 47 15.73 10.35 2.79
C HIS A 47 15.28 9.15 3.64
N ARG A 48 14.42 8.29 3.10
CA ARG A 48 13.90 7.08 3.78
C ARG A 48 14.86 5.90 3.67
N LYS A 49 16.09 6.11 4.14
CA LYS A 49 17.15 5.09 4.17
C LYS A 49 16.76 3.96 5.13
N TRP A 50 17.14 2.72 4.79
CA TRP A 50 16.95 1.52 5.62
C TRP A 50 15.52 1.01 5.83
N LEU A 51 14.50 1.64 5.22
CA LEU A 51 13.11 1.23 5.45
C LEU A 51 12.73 -0.08 4.74
N GLY A 52 13.52 -0.57 3.76
CA GLY A 52 13.38 -1.87 3.09
C GLY A 52 12.01 -2.16 2.44
N ILE A 53 11.05 -1.27 2.61
CA ILE A 53 9.62 -1.46 2.40
C ILE A 53 9.03 -0.09 2.06
N ASN A 54 8.34 -0.02 0.93
CA ASN A 54 7.51 1.12 0.59
C ASN A 54 6.22 1.07 1.43
N THR A 55 6.22 1.76 2.58
CA THR A 55 5.08 1.79 3.52
C THR A 55 3.82 2.39 2.90
N ASN A 56 3.96 3.27 1.90
CA ASN A 56 2.82 3.91 1.25
C ASN A 56 1.87 2.88 0.61
N MET A 57 2.44 1.87 -0.06
CA MET A 57 1.65 0.78 -0.66
C MET A 57 0.84 -0.01 0.39
N HIS A 58 1.44 -0.26 1.56
CA HIS A 58 0.78 -0.97 2.64
C HIS A 58 -0.33 -0.13 3.29
N ILE A 59 -0.07 1.16 3.49
CA ILE A 59 -1.06 2.11 4.04
C ILE A 59 -2.23 2.29 3.07
N GLU A 60 -1.97 2.46 1.77
CA GLU A 60 -3.00 2.56 0.74
C GLU A 60 -3.83 1.28 0.64
N SER A 61 -3.18 0.12 0.68
CA SER A 61 -3.88 -1.18 0.71
C SER A 61 -4.78 -1.30 1.94
N MET A 62 -4.27 -0.95 3.14
CA MET A 62 -5.06 -0.92 4.37
C MET A 62 -6.25 0.02 4.26
N HIS A 63 -6.02 1.26 3.80
CA HIS A 63 -7.07 2.26 3.63
C HIS A 63 -8.15 1.78 2.65
N ARG A 64 -7.75 1.17 1.52
CA ARG A 64 -8.68 0.56 0.55
C ARG A 64 -9.52 -0.54 1.20
N THR A 65 -8.91 -1.44 1.97
CA THR A 65 -9.64 -2.50 2.67
C THR A 65 -10.66 -1.90 3.65
N ILE A 66 -10.26 -0.95 4.49
CA ILE A 66 -11.18 -0.31 5.43
C ILE A 66 -12.34 0.37 4.69
N LYS A 67 -12.03 1.18 3.66
CA LYS A 67 -13.03 1.93 2.90
C LYS A 67 -14.03 1.02 2.18
N TYR A 68 -13.57 0.00 1.47
CA TYR A 68 -14.44 -0.79 0.59
C TYR A 68 -14.99 -2.06 1.23
N VAL A 69 -14.24 -2.70 2.13
CA VAL A 69 -14.66 -3.97 2.76
C VAL A 69 -15.43 -3.72 4.06
N TYR A 70 -14.92 -2.85 4.94
CA TYR A 70 -15.54 -2.62 6.24
C TYR A 70 -16.62 -1.54 6.19
N LEU A 71 -16.36 -0.45 5.45
CA LEU A 71 -17.26 0.70 5.36
C LEU A 71 -18.18 0.68 4.13
N LEU A 72 -17.98 -0.26 3.20
CA LEU A 72 -18.78 -0.39 1.97
C LEU A 72 -18.86 0.92 1.17
N ALA A 73 -17.75 1.64 1.09
CA ALA A 73 -17.61 2.98 0.50
C ALA A 73 -18.49 4.08 1.12
N LYS A 74 -19.15 3.82 2.25
CA LYS A 74 -19.96 4.81 2.96
C LYS A 74 -19.08 5.73 3.81
N LYS A 75 -19.42 7.03 3.82
CA LYS A 75 -18.78 8.00 4.71
C LYS A 75 -19.25 7.78 6.15
N VAL A 76 -18.31 7.56 7.06
CA VAL A 76 -18.60 7.47 8.49
C VAL A 76 -18.57 8.86 9.10
N LYS A 77 -19.71 9.35 9.59
CA LYS A 77 -19.82 10.66 10.26
C LYS A 77 -19.48 10.59 11.76
N ARG A 78 -19.50 9.37 12.32
CA ARG A 78 -19.43 9.10 13.76
C ARG A 78 -18.12 8.42 14.12
N LEU A 79 -17.33 9.06 14.99
CA LEU A 79 -15.99 8.57 15.36
C LEU A 79 -16.02 7.18 15.99
N ASP A 80 -16.99 6.91 16.86
CA ASP A 80 -17.16 5.62 17.54
C ASP A 80 -17.36 4.47 16.55
N ARG A 81 -18.12 4.71 15.47
CA ARG A 81 -18.30 3.74 14.38
C ARG A 81 -16.99 3.51 13.62
N ALA A 82 -16.23 4.57 13.35
CA ALA A 82 -14.94 4.44 12.67
C ALA A 82 -13.96 3.60 13.50
N LEU A 83 -13.90 3.85 14.81
CA LEU A 83 -13.08 3.09 15.74
C LEU A 83 -13.49 1.61 15.79
N PHE A 84 -14.80 1.32 15.84
CA PHE A 84 -15.30 -0.05 15.81
C PHE A 84 -14.83 -0.82 14.57
N TYR A 85 -14.91 -0.21 13.37
CA TYR A 85 -14.45 -0.85 12.14
C TYR A 85 -12.92 -1.02 12.10
N LEU A 86 -12.17 -0.06 12.63
CA LEU A 86 -10.71 -0.17 12.74
C LEU A 86 -10.30 -1.32 13.67
N MET A 87 -10.95 -1.44 14.83
CA MET A 87 -10.72 -2.55 15.77
C MET A 87 -11.11 -3.89 15.15
N LYS A 88 -12.20 -3.93 14.37
CA LYS A 88 -12.60 -5.14 13.63
C LYS A 88 -11.53 -5.53 12.60
N PHE A 89 -11.03 -4.57 11.82
CA PHE A 89 -9.94 -4.80 10.88
C PHE A 89 -8.69 -5.38 11.55
N VAL A 90 -8.25 -4.80 12.67
CA VAL A 90 -7.07 -5.30 13.41
C VAL A 90 -7.29 -6.73 13.89
N ARG A 91 -8.47 -7.04 14.45
CA ARG A 91 -8.84 -8.40 14.88
C ARG A 91 -8.74 -9.41 13.74
N ASP A 92 -9.32 -9.08 12.59
CA ASP A 92 -9.31 -9.97 11.42
C ASP A 92 -7.87 -10.19 10.92
N ARG A 93 -7.02 -9.16 10.92
CA ARG A 93 -5.60 -9.30 10.57
C ARG A 93 -4.81 -10.18 11.52
N VAL A 94 -5.06 -10.08 12.82
CA VAL A 94 -4.43 -10.97 13.82
C VAL A 94 -4.88 -12.41 13.60
N PHE A 95 -6.15 -12.62 13.29
CA PHE A 95 -6.68 -13.96 12.98
C PHE A 95 -6.10 -14.53 11.67
N ASP A 96 -6.03 -13.73 10.60
CA ASP A 96 -5.36 -14.11 9.34
C ASP A 96 -3.91 -14.53 9.59
N ARG A 97 -3.20 -13.82 10.47
CA ARG A 97 -1.82 -14.15 10.85
C ARG A 97 -1.76 -15.48 11.60
N LEU A 98 -2.67 -15.72 12.54
CA LEU A 98 -2.74 -16.99 13.27
C LEU A 98 -2.99 -18.16 12.31
N ILE A 99 -3.92 -18.02 11.36
CA ILE A 99 -4.14 -19.02 10.30
C ILE A 99 -2.85 -19.26 9.50
N CYS A 100 -2.16 -18.19 9.10
CA CYS A 100 -0.91 -18.31 8.35
C CYS A 100 0.19 -19.01 9.13
N LEU A 101 0.26 -18.83 10.46
CA LEU A 101 1.23 -19.50 11.33
C LEU A 101 0.92 -20.99 11.45
N GLU A 102 -0.34 -21.35 11.67
CA GLU A 102 -0.75 -22.75 11.86
C GLU A 102 -0.74 -23.56 10.55
N LYS A 103 -1.25 -22.99 9.45
CA LYS A 103 -1.44 -23.71 8.17
C LYS A 103 -0.34 -23.43 7.14
N GLY A 104 0.57 -22.51 7.46
CA GLY A 104 1.50 -21.92 6.51
C GLY A 104 0.83 -20.92 5.56
N LYS A 105 1.63 -20.01 5.01
CA LYS A 105 1.15 -19.03 4.02
C LYS A 105 0.91 -19.71 2.67
N ILE A 106 -0.35 -19.93 2.31
CA ILE A 106 -0.71 -20.38 0.96
C ILE A 106 -0.68 -19.17 0.02
N SER A 107 0.40 -19.03 -0.75
CA SER A 107 0.42 -18.08 -1.85
C SER A 107 -0.43 -18.58 -3.02
N SER A 108 -0.90 -17.68 -3.87
CA SER A 108 -1.60 -18.03 -5.12
C SER A 108 -0.79 -19.02 -5.97
N LYS A 109 0.54 -18.86 -6.00
CA LYS A 109 1.48 -19.78 -6.66
C LYS A 109 1.41 -21.19 -6.06
N ILE A 110 1.47 -21.32 -4.72
CA ILE A 110 1.39 -22.62 -4.03
C ILE A 110 0.01 -23.25 -4.23
N ALA A 111 -1.07 -22.46 -4.19
CA ALA A 111 -2.42 -22.95 -4.45
C ALA A 111 -2.56 -23.52 -5.88
N GLN A 112 -2.04 -22.80 -6.87
CA GLN A 112 -2.04 -23.26 -8.27
C GLN A 112 -1.18 -24.52 -8.46
N LEU A 113 -0.01 -24.59 -7.84
CA LEU A 113 0.85 -25.78 -7.87
C LEU A 113 0.13 -27.00 -7.29
N ARG A 114 -0.49 -26.86 -6.11
CA ARG A 114 -1.28 -27.94 -5.49
C ARG A 114 -2.44 -28.37 -6.39
N LYS A 115 -3.12 -27.42 -7.03
CA LYS A 115 -4.20 -27.72 -7.99
C LYS A 115 -3.70 -28.55 -9.18
N ARG A 116 -2.59 -28.14 -9.81
CA ARG A 116 -2.01 -28.87 -10.95
C ARG A 116 -1.51 -30.26 -10.56
N HIS A 117 -0.88 -30.36 -9.39
CA HIS A 117 -0.43 -31.65 -8.87
C HIS A 117 -1.58 -32.64 -8.67
N LYS A 118 -2.70 -32.19 -8.09
CA LYS A 118 -3.89 -33.04 -7.91
C LYS A 118 -4.46 -33.53 -9.25
N VAL A 119 -4.55 -32.64 -10.25
CA VAL A 119 -4.98 -33.01 -11.61
C VAL A 119 -4.03 -34.03 -12.23
N GLY A 120 -2.72 -33.86 -12.06
CA GLY A 120 -1.73 -34.83 -12.52
C GLY A 120 -1.90 -36.21 -11.88
N GLN A 121 -2.12 -36.27 -10.57
CA GLN A 121 -2.36 -37.52 -9.85
C GLN A 121 -3.62 -38.24 -10.34
N GLU A 122 -4.70 -37.50 -10.59
CA GLU A 122 -5.95 -38.05 -11.13
C GLU A 122 -5.74 -38.63 -12.55
N LEU A 123 -5.01 -37.92 -13.42
CA LEU A 123 -4.68 -38.40 -14.76
C LEU A 123 -3.80 -39.66 -14.74
N THR A 124 -2.77 -39.70 -13.89
CA THR A 124 -1.90 -40.88 -13.74
C THR A 124 -2.70 -42.09 -13.23
N SER A 125 -3.66 -41.89 -12.33
CA SER A 125 -4.52 -42.98 -11.83
C SER A 125 -5.49 -43.53 -12.89
N LEU A 126 -5.86 -42.73 -13.89
CA LEU A 126 -6.72 -43.15 -15.01
C LEU A 126 -5.95 -43.88 -16.11
N CYS A 127 -4.66 -43.58 -16.31
CA CYS A 127 -3.82 -44.26 -17.32
C CYS A 127 -3.21 -45.59 -16.84
N ILE A 128 -3.35 -45.96 -15.56
CA ILE A 128 -2.83 -47.22 -14.99
C ILE A 128 -3.95 -48.28 -14.84
N ARG A 129 -5.13 -48.07 -15.47
CA ARG A 129 -6.17 -49.10 -15.67
C ARG A 129 -6.22 -49.51 -17.13
#